data_AF-A0A7R7B825-F1
#
_entry.id   AF-A0A7R7B825-F1
#
_cell.length_a   1.000
_cell.length_b   1.000
_cell.length_c   1.000
_cell.angle_alpha   90.00
_cell.angle_beta   90.00
_cell.angle_gamma   90.00
#
_symmetry.space_group_name_H-M   'P 1'
#
loop_
_entity.id
_entity.type
_entity.pdbx_description
1 polymer ?
#
loop_
_entity_poly.entity_id
_entity_poly.type
_entity_poly.pdbx_seq_one_letter_code
_entity_poly.pdbx_strand_id
1 'polypeptide(L)'
;MNEGRQEARLPGSRVVLAARRHGPIITAGMLPGDDGANINGPSLIRIPDWLPGRLGAYYLYFAHHTGTYIRLAYADSPQGPWRVHPGGALSLDQCPFLKEHIASPDVHVDDQGRRLIMYFHGPTEAGGCGQTSFAATSPDGFHFEPRPEPLGPSYTRIFRHDGWWYGLFGTGAVRLSRSSDGLSGFEPGPVLLPALRRRLAPRHVAVQKCGEQLRVYYTRRGDAPERILYGTIDLARDWRRWAVRGKAELLRPSCGFEGNEQPVRRSRMGVARGRENALRDPAIFEEDGRTWLLYAVAGESGIALAEIHPVPEKITERLVGTFRRIIAPLSERLRRRGMRIKAPRRIFIAGCARSGTTLARRLMGCFEDTYVHEFEAPFPKLLELKRPHANVVVKRTAESHEQLWQLPAGIGLIYCVRHPFDVLTSAHPETVHLRPFHVTTERWEAEYAGLIRLRETQPARKILYLRYEDLIAEPDTAQARIAGSFGLAPAIRFSADAGNPIRATSLRKWERNETLRTYLQGLPPAFLARVGMFCREFGYELPADVNAGNDDSGE
;
A
#
# COMPACT_ATOMS: atom_id res chain seq x y z
N MET A 1 18.08 39.13 -45.66
CA MET A 1 18.50 38.76 -44.31
C MET A 1 17.23 38.49 -43.50
N ASN A 2 17.00 37.25 -43.06
CA ASN A 2 15.88 36.91 -42.20
C ASN A 2 16.31 35.69 -41.36
N GLU A 3 16.95 35.95 -40.23
CA GLU A 3 17.48 34.89 -39.36
C GLU A 3 16.36 34.29 -38.52
N GLY A 4 15.98 33.05 -38.84
CA GLY A 4 14.99 32.31 -38.05
C GLY A 4 15.54 31.97 -36.66
N ARG A 5 14.97 32.57 -35.62
CA ARG A 5 15.21 32.13 -34.23
C ARG A 5 14.67 30.71 -34.06
N GLN A 6 15.57 29.73 -33.94
CA GLN A 6 15.21 28.43 -33.39
C GLN A 6 14.76 28.60 -31.94
N GLU A 7 13.49 28.32 -31.65
CA GLU A 7 13.06 28.11 -30.28
C GLU A 7 13.72 26.84 -29.73
N ALA A 8 14.74 27.03 -28.90
CA ALA A 8 15.36 25.95 -28.15
C ALA A 8 14.34 25.35 -27.18
N ARG A 9 13.71 24.23 -27.58
CA ARG A 9 12.86 23.44 -26.68
C ARG A 9 13.64 23.11 -25.40
N LEU A 10 13.18 23.66 -24.29
CA LEU A 10 13.68 23.31 -22.96
C LEU A 10 13.63 21.77 -22.79
N PRO A 11 14.68 21.13 -22.27
CA PRO A 11 14.67 19.68 -22.08
C PRO A 11 13.56 19.30 -21.11
N GLY A 12 12.55 18.59 -21.64
CA GLY A 12 11.38 18.19 -20.87
C GLY A 12 11.79 17.41 -19.63
N SER A 13 11.20 17.74 -18.48
CA SER A 13 11.41 16.98 -17.25
C SER A 13 10.98 15.54 -17.50
N ARG A 14 11.94 14.61 -17.46
CA ARG A 14 11.66 13.18 -17.51
C ARG A 14 10.67 12.81 -16.42
N VAL A 15 9.92 11.74 -16.62
CA VAL A 15 8.95 11.21 -15.67
C VAL A 15 9.44 9.86 -15.19
N VAL A 16 9.29 9.59 -13.90
CA VAL A 16 9.61 8.31 -13.26
C VAL A 16 8.41 7.84 -12.45
N LEU A 17 8.38 6.57 -12.10
CA LEU A 17 7.28 5.95 -11.37
C LEU A 17 7.52 5.95 -9.86
N ALA A 18 6.46 6.22 -9.10
CA ALA A 18 6.33 5.96 -7.67
C ALA A 18 5.15 5.02 -7.42
N ALA A 19 5.12 4.34 -6.26
CA ALA A 19 4.04 3.43 -5.91
C ALA A 19 3.49 3.72 -4.51
N ARG A 20 2.17 3.94 -4.41
CA ARG A 20 1.43 4.18 -3.17
C ARG A 20 0.89 2.85 -2.65
N ARG A 21 1.29 2.43 -1.44
CA ARG A 21 0.87 1.16 -0.85
C ARG A 21 -0.57 1.19 -0.39
N HIS A 22 -1.32 0.13 -0.69
CA HIS A 22 -2.66 -0.13 -0.15
C HIS A 22 -2.63 -1.17 0.97
N GLY A 23 -1.64 -2.09 0.96
CA GLY A 23 -1.44 -3.07 2.04
C GLY A 23 -1.52 -4.52 1.56
N PRO A 24 -1.43 -5.50 2.47
CA PRO A 24 -1.60 -6.91 2.13
C PRO A 24 -3.05 -7.21 1.73
N ILE A 25 -3.24 -7.91 0.62
CA ILE A 25 -4.54 -8.35 0.09
C ILE A 25 -4.74 -9.88 0.20
N ILE A 26 -3.65 -10.65 0.26
CA ILE A 26 -3.65 -12.08 0.62
C ILE A 26 -2.65 -12.31 1.75
N THR A 27 -3.07 -12.99 2.81
CA THR A 27 -2.25 -13.26 4.01
C THR A 27 -2.34 -14.72 4.43
N ALA A 28 -1.37 -15.19 5.22
CA ALA A 28 -1.31 -16.58 5.71
C ALA A 28 -2.60 -17.03 6.41
N GLY A 29 -3.24 -16.16 7.21
CA GLY A 29 -4.47 -16.47 7.94
C GLY A 29 -5.72 -16.63 7.06
N MET A 30 -5.63 -16.43 5.74
CA MET A 30 -6.71 -16.68 4.78
C MET A 30 -6.64 -18.09 4.18
N LEU A 31 -5.64 -18.90 4.55
CA LEU A 31 -5.31 -20.19 3.96
C LEU A 31 -5.25 -21.28 5.04
N PRO A 32 -5.65 -22.54 4.71
CA PRO A 32 -5.66 -23.63 5.67
C PRO A 32 -4.25 -24.19 5.94
N GLY A 33 -3.88 -24.34 7.22
CA GLY A 33 -2.64 -25.01 7.63
C GLY A 33 -1.38 -24.44 6.95
N ASP A 34 -0.56 -25.34 6.41
CA ASP A 34 0.72 -24.99 5.77
C ASP A 34 0.57 -24.24 4.44
N ASP A 35 -0.64 -24.12 3.86
CA ASP A 35 -0.82 -23.31 2.66
C ASP A 35 -0.43 -21.84 2.90
N GLY A 36 -0.62 -21.34 4.13
CA GLY A 36 -0.20 -20.00 4.54
C GLY A 36 1.32 -19.80 4.64
N ALA A 37 2.14 -20.86 4.59
CA ALA A 37 3.58 -20.79 4.81
C ALA A 37 4.35 -20.12 3.65
N ASN A 38 3.82 -20.18 2.42
CA ASN A 38 4.36 -19.47 1.27
C ASN A 38 3.23 -19.05 0.30
N ILE A 39 3.29 -17.78 -0.12
CA ILE A 39 2.29 -17.09 -0.94
C ILE A 39 3.03 -16.17 -1.91
N ASN A 40 2.99 -16.51 -3.21
CA ASN A 40 3.73 -15.81 -4.25
C ASN A 40 3.02 -15.85 -5.61
N GLY A 41 3.67 -15.30 -6.64
CA GLY A 41 3.22 -15.39 -8.04
C GLY A 41 1.82 -14.84 -8.31
N PRO A 42 1.45 -13.62 -7.84
CA PRO A 42 0.14 -13.06 -8.12
C PRO A 42 -0.10 -12.87 -9.61
N SER A 43 -1.34 -13.08 -10.05
CA SER A 43 -1.87 -12.68 -11.35
C SER A 43 -3.33 -12.27 -11.18
N LEU A 44 -3.63 -10.99 -11.40
CA LEU A 44 -4.96 -10.38 -11.21
C LEU A 44 -5.58 -10.10 -12.57
N ILE A 45 -6.83 -10.52 -12.76
CA ILE A 45 -7.67 -10.16 -13.91
C ILE A 45 -9.01 -9.58 -13.44
N ARG A 46 -9.57 -8.67 -14.23
CA ARG A 46 -11.01 -8.37 -14.24
C ARG A 46 -11.71 -9.50 -14.97
N ILE A 47 -12.84 -9.97 -14.46
CA ILE A 47 -13.62 -11.02 -15.10
C ILE A 47 -14.50 -10.44 -16.21
N PRO A 48 -14.37 -10.95 -17.45
CA PRO A 48 -15.06 -10.40 -18.62
C PRO A 48 -16.54 -10.75 -18.61
N ASP A 49 -17.34 -9.96 -19.34
CA ASP A 49 -18.80 -10.07 -19.20
C ASP A 49 -19.43 -11.35 -19.75
N TRP A 50 -18.72 -12.03 -20.66
CA TRP A 50 -19.16 -13.31 -21.24
C TRP A 50 -18.94 -14.52 -20.31
N LEU A 51 -18.18 -14.37 -19.22
CA LEU A 51 -17.82 -15.50 -18.35
C LEU A 51 -19.00 -15.84 -17.40
N PRO A 52 -19.51 -17.09 -17.41
CA PRO A 52 -20.66 -17.51 -16.61
C PRO A 52 -20.29 -17.76 -15.15
N GLY A 53 -21.28 -17.68 -14.24
CA GLY A 53 -21.11 -18.13 -12.85
C GLY A 53 -20.05 -17.36 -12.03
N ARG A 54 -19.83 -16.08 -12.34
CA ARG A 54 -18.78 -15.26 -11.70
C ARG A 54 -18.95 -15.21 -10.18
N LEU A 55 -17.89 -15.49 -9.42
CA LEU A 55 -17.90 -15.33 -7.96
C LEU A 55 -17.64 -13.89 -7.48
N GLY A 56 -17.16 -13.03 -8.36
CA GLY A 56 -16.93 -11.60 -8.12
C GLY A 56 -16.38 -10.92 -9.37
N ALA A 57 -16.21 -9.60 -9.32
CA ALA A 57 -15.73 -8.81 -10.47
C ALA A 57 -14.25 -9.08 -10.86
N TYR A 58 -13.42 -9.57 -9.92
CA TYR A 58 -11.98 -9.79 -10.12
C TYR A 58 -11.53 -11.14 -9.55
N TYR A 59 -10.66 -11.85 -10.28
CA TYR A 59 -9.98 -13.05 -9.79
C TYR A 59 -8.47 -12.81 -9.66
N LEU A 60 -7.91 -13.26 -8.55
CA LEU A 60 -6.49 -13.26 -8.25
C LEU A 60 -6.00 -14.70 -8.13
N TYR A 61 -5.19 -15.12 -9.09
CA TYR A 61 -4.48 -16.39 -9.07
C TYR A 61 -3.13 -16.23 -8.38
N PHE A 62 -2.73 -17.20 -7.57
CA PHE A 62 -1.46 -17.17 -6.85
C PHE A 62 -1.01 -18.60 -6.48
N ALA A 63 0.22 -18.76 -6.00
CA ALA A 63 0.80 -20.07 -5.72
C ALA A 63 1.64 -20.11 -4.44
N HIS A 64 2.01 -21.33 -4.06
CA HIS A 64 3.08 -21.64 -3.10
C HIS A 64 4.31 -22.10 -3.89
N HIS A 65 5.52 -21.69 -3.48
CA HIS A 65 6.76 -21.92 -4.26
C HIS A 65 7.02 -23.39 -4.60
N THR A 66 6.60 -24.29 -3.72
CA THR A 66 6.66 -25.75 -3.87
C THR A 66 5.28 -26.38 -3.62
N GLY A 67 4.20 -25.71 -4.05
CA GLY A 67 2.82 -26.16 -3.83
C GLY A 67 2.31 -27.13 -4.88
N THR A 68 1.32 -27.95 -4.53
CA THR A 68 0.68 -28.92 -5.43
C THR A 68 -0.52 -28.36 -6.20
N TYR A 69 -0.85 -27.08 -6.05
CA TYR A 69 -1.96 -26.46 -6.78
C TYR A 69 -1.82 -24.92 -6.92
N ILE A 70 -2.41 -24.37 -7.97
CA ILE A 70 -2.63 -22.94 -8.17
C ILE A 70 -3.89 -22.53 -7.41
N ARG A 71 -3.74 -21.54 -6.54
CA ARG A 71 -4.81 -20.97 -5.72
C ARG A 71 -5.53 -19.87 -6.48
N LEU A 72 -6.77 -19.64 -6.08
CA LEU A 72 -7.64 -18.61 -6.59
C LEU A 72 -8.28 -17.86 -5.42
N ALA A 73 -8.36 -16.54 -5.51
CA ALA A 73 -9.22 -15.70 -4.69
C ALA A 73 -10.06 -14.78 -5.58
N TYR A 74 -11.22 -14.37 -5.09
CA TYR A 74 -12.14 -13.47 -5.79
C TYR A 74 -12.53 -12.26 -4.91
N ALA A 75 -12.87 -11.15 -5.56
CA ALA A 75 -13.36 -9.93 -4.93
C ALA A 75 -14.17 -9.07 -5.92
N ASP A 76 -14.95 -8.13 -5.40
CA ASP A 76 -15.68 -7.12 -6.20
C ASP A 76 -14.92 -5.78 -6.33
N SER A 77 -13.72 -5.70 -5.77
CA SER A 77 -12.79 -4.57 -5.91
C SER A 77 -11.34 -5.08 -5.90
N PRO A 78 -10.41 -4.47 -6.64
CA PRO A 78 -8.99 -4.83 -6.58
C PRO A 78 -8.39 -4.73 -5.17
N GLN A 79 -8.93 -3.84 -4.32
CA GLN A 79 -8.47 -3.69 -2.94
C GLN A 79 -9.05 -4.75 -1.98
N GLY A 80 -9.99 -5.59 -2.44
CA GLY A 80 -10.72 -6.55 -1.63
C GLY A 80 -12.03 -5.99 -1.05
N PRO A 81 -12.63 -6.67 -0.05
CA PRO A 81 -12.11 -7.86 0.63
C PRO A 81 -12.01 -9.07 -0.31
N TRP A 82 -10.90 -9.81 -0.20
CA TRP A 82 -10.62 -11.00 -1.00
C TRP A 82 -11.10 -12.27 -0.27
N ARG A 83 -11.76 -13.17 -1.00
CA ARG A 83 -12.18 -14.50 -0.52
C ARG A 83 -11.42 -15.57 -1.29
N VAL A 84 -10.78 -16.51 -0.58
CA VAL A 84 -10.09 -17.64 -1.22
C VAL A 84 -11.11 -18.68 -1.68
N HIS A 85 -10.97 -19.17 -2.92
CA HIS A 85 -11.75 -20.27 -3.46
C HIS A 85 -11.18 -21.62 -2.96
N PRO A 86 -11.96 -22.46 -2.26
CA PRO A 86 -11.51 -23.78 -1.83
C PRO A 86 -11.03 -24.65 -3.02
N GLY A 87 -9.93 -25.39 -2.84
CA GLY A 87 -9.34 -26.23 -3.89
C GLY A 87 -8.55 -25.49 -4.98
N GLY A 88 -8.64 -24.15 -5.06
CA GLY A 88 -7.92 -23.36 -6.07
C GLY A 88 -8.55 -23.45 -7.46
N ALA A 89 -7.72 -23.54 -8.50
CA ALA A 89 -8.14 -23.54 -9.91
C ALA A 89 -7.38 -24.52 -10.85
N LEU A 90 -6.24 -25.07 -10.42
CA LEU A 90 -5.48 -26.08 -11.18
C LEU A 90 -4.55 -26.85 -10.24
N SER A 91 -4.66 -28.19 -10.19
CA SER A 91 -3.77 -29.03 -9.38
C SER A 91 -2.64 -29.67 -10.20
N LEU A 92 -1.60 -30.12 -9.49
CA LEU A 92 -0.48 -30.88 -10.03
C LEU A 92 -0.95 -32.22 -10.60
N ASP A 93 -1.95 -32.86 -9.99
CA ASP A 93 -2.49 -34.17 -10.42
C ASP A 93 -3.19 -34.08 -11.78
N GLN A 94 -3.70 -32.90 -12.16
CA GLN A 94 -4.21 -32.63 -13.51
C GLN A 94 -3.10 -32.48 -14.56
N CYS A 95 -1.84 -32.33 -14.13
CA CYS A 95 -0.68 -32.06 -14.98
C CYS A 95 0.33 -33.24 -14.93
N PRO A 96 0.01 -34.41 -15.51
CA PRO A 96 0.83 -35.64 -15.37
C PRO A 96 2.24 -35.55 -16.00
N PHE A 97 2.52 -34.48 -16.76
CA PHE A 97 3.83 -34.15 -17.33
C PHE A 97 4.72 -33.33 -16.38
N LEU A 98 4.20 -32.92 -15.21
CA LEU A 98 4.93 -32.23 -14.15
C LEU A 98 5.21 -33.15 -12.96
N LYS A 99 6.20 -32.76 -12.14
CA LYS A 99 6.52 -33.38 -10.85
C LYS A 99 6.73 -32.34 -9.77
N GLU A 100 6.63 -32.76 -8.50
CA GLU A 100 6.90 -32.00 -7.28
C GLU A 100 5.95 -30.82 -7.01
N HIS A 101 5.81 -29.87 -7.93
CA HIS A 101 5.03 -28.65 -7.71
C HIS A 101 4.55 -27.96 -9.00
N ILE A 102 3.55 -27.08 -8.83
CA ILE A 102 2.98 -26.19 -9.85
C ILE A 102 2.93 -24.76 -9.30
N ALA A 103 3.47 -23.78 -10.05
CA ALA A 103 3.68 -22.43 -9.50
C ALA A 103 3.68 -21.26 -10.51
N SER A 104 3.61 -20.05 -9.95
CA SER A 104 3.73 -18.73 -10.59
C SER A 104 2.82 -18.51 -11.80
N PRO A 105 1.48 -18.48 -11.58
CA PRO A 105 0.53 -18.25 -12.66
C PRO A 105 0.74 -16.88 -13.34
N ASP A 106 0.31 -16.81 -14.61
CA ASP A 106 0.13 -15.60 -15.40
C ASP A 106 -1.16 -15.81 -16.22
N VAL A 107 -2.25 -15.15 -15.85
CA VAL A 107 -3.58 -15.38 -16.44
C VAL A 107 -3.99 -14.20 -17.31
N HIS A 108 -4.46 -14.52 -18.52
CA HIS A 108 -4.88 -13.58 -19.54
C HIS A 108 -6.30 -13.88 -20.00
N VAL A 109 -7.04 -12.83 -20.33
CA VAL A 109 -8.37 -12.94 -20.96
C VAL A 109 -8.18 -13.03 -22.48
N ASP A 110 -8.72 -14.07 -23.11
CA ASP A 110 -8.84 -14.20 -24.56
C ASP A 110 -10.31 -13.99 -24.94
N ASP A 111 -10.69 -12.72 -25.12
CA ASP A 111 -12.05 -12.32 -25.50
C ASP A 111 -12.48 -12.85 -26.89
N GLN A 112 -11.53 -13.08 -27.80
CA GLN A 112 -11.82 -13.64 -29.13
C GLN A 112 -12.17 -15.12 -29.03
N GLY A 113 -11.41 -15.88 -28.24
CA GLY A 113 -11.68 -17.29 -27.94
C GLY A 113 -12.74 -17.52 -26.85
N ARG A 114 -13.23 -16.46 -26.19
CA ARG A 114 -14.10 -16.51 -24.99
C ARG A 114 -13.62 -17.52 -23.94
N ARG A 115 -12.35 -17.39 -23.58
CA ARG A 115 -11.66 -18.26 -22.61
C ARG A 115 -10.62 -17.47 -21.83
N LEU A 116 -10.20 -18.02 -20.70
CA LEU A 116 -9.01 -17.59 -19.98
C LEU A 116 -7.84 -18.49 -20.34
N ILE A 117 -6.64 -17.93 -20.39
CA ILE A 117 -5.37 -18.65 -20.62
C ILE A 117 -4.49 -18.43 -19.39
N MET A 118 -4.11 -19.52 -18.70
CA MET A 118 -3.16 -19.50 -17.60
C MET A 118 -1.83 -20.08 -18.06
N TYR A 119 -0.75 -19.30 -17.95
CA TYR A 119 0.60 -19.83 -18.02
C TYR A 119 1.09 -20.16 -16.61
N PHE A 120 1.74 -21.30 -16.44
CA PHE A 120 2.25 -21.80 -15.16
C PHE A 120 3.54 -22.59 -15.39
N HIS A 121 4.24 -23.00 -14.34
CA HIS A 121 5.43 -23.85 -14.48
C HIS A 121 5.53 -24.95 -13.42
N GLY A 122 6.33 -25.97 -13.73
CA GLY A 122 6.79 -26.99 -12.79
C GLY A 122 8.03 -27.75 -13.32
N PRO A 123 8.68 -28.57 -12.48
CA PRO A 123 9.68 -29.57 -12.90
C PRO A 123 9.11 -30.61 -13.86
N THR A 124 9.89 -31.05 -14.84
CA THR A 124 9.51 -32.09 -15.83
C THR A 124 10.40 -33.33 -15.72
N GLU A 125 9.89 -34.51 -16.09
CA GLU A 125 10.70 -35.76 -16.10
C GLU A 125 11.88 -35.69 -17.07
N ALA A 126 11.62 -35.19 -18.28
CA ALA A 126 12.64 -35.04 -19.31
C ALA A 126 13.40 -33.72 -19.13
N GLY A 127 14.73 -33.79 -18.98
CA GLY A 127 15.63 -32.64 -19.00
C GLY A 127 16.10 -32.14 -17.62
N GLY A 128 17.18 -32.75 -17.13
CA GLY A 128 17.82 -32.52 -15.82
C GLY A 128 17.66 -31.14 -15.16
N CYS A 129 17.11 -31.15 -13.94
CA CYS A 129 17.03 -30.02 -13.01
C CYS A 129 16.30 -28.76 -13.52
N GLY A 130 15.59 -28.84 -14.65
CA GLY A 130 14.87 -27.72 -15.25
C GLY A 130 13.43 -27.60 -14.74
N GLN A 131 12.95 -26.36 -14.65
CA GLN A 131 11.52 -26.06 -14.56
C GLN A 131 11.05 -25.50 -15.91
N THR A 132 9.91 -25.96 -16.37
CA THR A 132 9.36 -25.66 -17.70
C THR A 132 7.99 -25.02 -17.57
N SER A 133 7.70 -24.02 -18.42
CA SER A 133 6.41 -23.35 -18.50
C SER A 133 5.46 -24.05 -19.47
N PHE A 134 4.19 -24.08 -19.10
CA PHE A 134 3.07 -24.67 -19.85
C PHE A 134 1.88 -23.68 -19.88
N ALA A 135 0.84 -23.99 -20.66
CA ALA A 135 -0.42 -23.26 -20.66
C ALA A 135 -1.59 -24.17 -20.28
N ALA A 136 -2.62 -23.59 -19.67
CA ALA A 136 -3.93 -24.19 -19.50
C ALA A 136 -5.01 -23.21 -19.99
N THR A 137 -6.16 -23.74 -20.41
CA THR A 137 -7.31 -22.93 -20.84
C THR A 137 -8.54 -23.20 -19.99
N SER A 138 -9.37 -22.19 -19.75
CA SER A 138 -10.60 -22.34 -18.96
C SER A 138 -11.76 -21.49 -19.53
N PRO A 139 -12.99 -22.01 -19.61
CA PRO A 139 -14.17 -21.23 -19.98
C PRO A 139 -14.79 -20.47 -18.78
N ASP A 140 -14.48 -20.84 -17.53
CA ASP A 140 -15.12 -20.36 -16.30
C ASP A 140 -14.15 -19.74 -15.28
N GLY A 141 -12.84 -19.89 -15.48
CA GLY A 141 -11.81 -19.39 -14.57
C GLY A 141 -11.61 -20.21 -13.29
N PHE A 142 -12.31 -21.33 -13.14
CA PHE A 142 -12.20 -22.26 -12.01
C PHE A 142 -11.61 -23.61 -12.44
N HIS A 143 -12.02 -24.10 -13.60
CA HIS A 143 -11.59 -25.38 -14.13
C HIS A 143 -10.67 -25.13 -15.33
N PHE A 144 -9.36 -25.26 -15.10
CA PHE A 144 -8.35 -25.14 -16.15
C PHE A 144 -7.98 -26.51 -16.73
N GLU A 145 -8.00 -26.61 -18.05
CA GLU A 145 -7.53 -27.76 -18.83
C GLU A 145 -6.07 -27.56 -19.22
N PRO A 146 -5.11 -28.28 -18.61
CA PRO A 146 -3.68 -28.09 -18.88
C PRO A 146 -3.25 -28.75 -20.20
N ARG A 147 -2.41 -28.04 -20.96
CA ARG A 147 -1.82 -28.52 -22.21
C ARG A 147 -0.42 -29.10 -21.93
N PRO A 148 -0.08 -30.30 -22.45
CA PRO A 148 1.22 -30.93 -22.22
C PRO A 148 2.36 -30.38 -23.09
N GLU A 149 2.10 -29.35 -23.91
CA GLU A 149 3.11 -28.75 -24.80
C GLU A 149 4.01 -27.77 -24.02
N PRO A 150 5.33 -28.00 -23.97
CA PRO A 150 6.25 -27.12 -23.23
C PRO A 150 6.53 -25.83 -24.01
N LEU A 151 6.35 -24.68 -23.36
CA LEU A 151 6.47 -23.36 -23.99
C LEU A 151 7.88 -22.75 -23.85
N GLY A 152 8.66 -23.20 -22.87
CA GLY A 152 10.00 -22.70 -22.60
C GLY A 152 10.36 -22.68 -21.10
N PRO A 153 11.44 -21.98 -20.71
CA PRO A 153 11.87 -21.88 -19.32
C PRO A 153 10.85 -21.25 -18.37
N SER A 154 10.83 -21.68 -17.10
CA SER A 154 9.89 -21.24 -16.05
C SER A 154 9.77 -19.72 -15.82
N TYR A 155 8.74 -19.31 -15.06
CA TYR A 155 8.42 -17.91 -14.72
C TYR A 155 8.08 -17.04 -15.93
N THR A 156 7.26 -17.56 -16.84
CA THR A 156 6.80 -16.82 -18.01
C THR A 156 5.90 -15.65 -17.62
N ARG A 157 6.06 -14.52 -18.33
CA ARG A 157 5.11 -13.40 -18.37
C ARG A 157 4.80 -13.02 -19.81
N ILE A 158 3.51 -13.01 -20.16
CA ILE A 158 3.01 -12.82 -21.53
C ILE A 158 2.45 -11.41 -21.75
N PHE A 159 2.52 -10.91 -22.98
CA PHE A 159 1.81 -9.70 -23.43
C PHE A 159 1.51 -9.76 -24.95
N ARG A 160 0.51 -9.01 -25.41
CA ARG A 160 0.13 -8.89 -26.82
C ARG A 160 0.78 -7.66 -27.45
N HIS A 161 1.32 -7.78 -28.67
CA HIS A 161 1.79 -6.64 -29.47
C HIS A 161 1.73 -6.99 -30.98
N ASP A 162 1.16 -6.09 -31.78
CA ASP A 162 1.04 -6.18 -33.25
C ASP A 162 0.55 -7.55 -33.77
N GLY A 163 -0.50 -8.09 -33.15
CA GLY A 163 -1.10 -9.38 -33.50
C GLY A 163 -0.39 -10.61 -32.91
N TRP A 164 0.82 -10.45 -32.36
CA TRP A 164 1.62 -11.54 -31.78
C TRP A 164 1.51 -11.61 -30.27
N TRP A 165 1.72 -12.81 -29.73
CA TRP A 165 1.96 -13.08 -28.31
C TRP A 165 3.46 -13.04 -28.05
N TYR A 166 3.90 -12.25 -27.10
CA TYR A 166 5.29 -12.20 -26.65
C TYR A 166 5.39 -12.69 -25.22
N GLY A 167 6.46 -13.41 -24.90
CA GLY A 167 6.72 -13.90 -23.55
C GLY A 167 8.14 -13.62 -23.08
N LEU A 168 8.26 -13.24 -21.80
CA LEU A 168 9.52 -13.18 -21.07
C LEU A 168 9.66 -14.46 -20.26
N PHE A 169 10.61 -15.32 -20.64
CA PHE A 169 10.84 -16.65 -20.06
C PHE A 169 12.12 -16.70 -19.25
N GLY A 170 12.11 -17.50 -18.18
CA GLY A 170 13.28 -17.88 -17.40
C GLY A 170 13.66 -16.91 -16.30
N THR A 171 14.36 -17.42 -15.29
CA THR A 171 14.99 -16.61 -14.25
C THR A 171 16.51 -16.53 -14.46
N GLY A 172 17.12 -15.45 -14.02
CA GLY A 172 18.54 -15.18 -14.14
C GLY A 172 18.95 -14.63 -15.51
N ALA A 173 18.65 -15.35 -16.59
CA ALA A 173 18.71 -14.83 -17.95
C ALA A 173 17.29 -14.84 -18.52
N VAL A 174 16.65 -13.66 -18.59
CA VAL A 174 15.27 -13.53 -19.08
C VAL A 174 15.30 -13.39 -20.60
N ARG A 175 14.73 -14.36 -21.30
CA ARG A 175 14.68 -14.42 -22.77
C ARG A 175 13.31 -13.97 -23.27
N LEU A 176 13.29 -13.17 -24.32
CA LEU A 176 12.08 -12.92 -25.10
C LEU A 176 11.83 -14.10 -26.04
N SER A 177 10.59 -14.56 -26.14
CA SER A 177 10.11 -15.42 -27.23
C SER A 177 8.79 -14.88 -27.77
N ARG A 178 8.36 -15.34 -28.96
CA ARG A 178 7.13 -14.88 -29.61
C ARG A 178 6.33 -16.06 -30.19
N SER A 179 5.02 -16.03 -30.12
CA SER A 179 4.11 -17.02 -30.72
C SER A 179 2.95 -16.32 -31.46
N SER A 180 2.42 -16.96 -32.50
CA SER A 180 1.24 -16.51 -33.24
C SER A 180 -0.07 -16.74 -32.47
N ASP A 181 -0.17 -17.85 -31.73
CA ASP A 181 -1.38 -18.26 -31.00
C ASP A 181 -1.28 -18.09 -29.48
N GLY A 182 -0.06 -17.95 -28.95
CA GLY A 182 0.21 -17.83 -27.52
C GLY A 182 0.10 -19.16 -26.75
N LEU A 183 -0.20 -20.27 -27.42
CA LEU A 183 -0.43 -21.59 -26.81
C LEU A 183 0.57 -22.66 -27.30
N SER A 184 1.30 -22.39 -28.37
CA SER A 184 2.28 -23.27 -29.00
C SER A 184 3.45 -22.48 -29.60
N GLY A 185 4.48 -23.18 -30.09
CA GLY A 185 5.38 -22.66 -31.14
C GLY A 185 6.16 -21.37 -30.83
N PHE A 186 6.55 -21.12 -29.58
CA PHE A 186 7.27 -19.89 -29.20
C PHE A 186 8.68 -19.79 -29.81
N GLU A 187 8.85 -18.96 -30.84
CA GLU A 187 10.15 -18.68 -31.45
C GLU A 187 11.07 -17.86 -30.50
N PRO A 188 12.33 -18.29 -30.27
CA PRO A 188 13.22 -17.60 -29.34
C PRO A 188 13.81 -16.32 -29.93
N GLY A 189 13.92 -15.31 -29.09
CA GLY A 189 14.50 -14.00 -29.37
C GLY A 189 15.65 -13.61 -28.43
N PRO A 190 15.93 -12.30 -28.31
CA PRO A 190 17.06 -11.79 -27.52
C PRO A 190 16.90 -12.03 -26.01
N VAL A 191 18.03 -12.02 -25.30
CA VAL A 191 18.04 -11.98 -23.83
C VAL A 191 17.83 -10.53 -23.39
N LEU A 192 16.67 -10.25 -22.80
CA LEU A 192 16.26 -8.90 -22.39
C LEU A 192 16.90 -8.46 -21.08
N LEU A 193 17.09 -9.40 -20.15
CA LEU A 193 17.77 -9.17 -18.87
C LEU A 193 18.85 -10.25 -18.66
N PRO A 194 20.14 -9.95 -18.87
CA PRO A 194 21.21 -10.94 -18.78
C PRO A 194 21.62 -11.24 -17.33
N ALA A 195 22.08 -12.47 -17.12
CA ALA A 195 22.67 -12.93 -15.86
C ALA A 195 24.09 -12.34 -15.65
N LEU A 196 24.19 -11.04 -15.37
CA LEU A 196 25.46 -10.31 -15.25
C LEU A 196 26.47 -10.98 -14.30
N ARG A 197 26.00 -11.62 -13.22
CA ARG A 197 26.75 -12.56 -12.36
C ARG A 197 25.78 -13.57 -11.74
N ARG A 198 26.20 -14.82 -11.48
CA ARG A 198 25.40 -15.84 -10.74
C ARG A 198 24.79 -15.32 -9.42
N ARG A 199 25.44 -14.36 -8.76
CA ARG A 199 25.00 -13.74 -7.49
C ARG A 199 24.19 -12.43 -7.63
N LEU A 200 23.92 -11.95 -8.85
CA LEU A 200 23.12 -10.75 -9.08
C LEU A 200 22.35 -10.89 -10.40
N ALA A 201 21.28 -11.69 -10.36
CA ALA A 201 20.55 -12.10 -11.55
C ALA A 201 19.05 -11.86 -11.36
N PRO A 202 18.31 -11.42 -12.41
CA PRO A 202 16.84 -11.39 -12.45
C PRO A 202 16.20 -12.59 -11.75
N ARG A 203 15.15 -12.35 -10.95
CA ARG A 203 14.41 -13.41 -10.26
C ARG A 203 13.03 -13.57 -10.89
N HIS A 204 12.18 -12.57 -10.68
CA HIS A 204 10.83 -12.51 -11.19
C HIS A 204 10.66 -11.25 -12.02
N VAL A 205 9.75 -11.27 -13.00
CA VAL A 205 9.46 -10.15 -13.90
C VAL A 205 7.97 -9.87 -13.96
N ALA A 206 7.61 -8.67 -14.40
CA ALA A 206 6.28 -8.29 -14.85
C ALA A 206 6.39 -7.29 -16.00
N VAL A 207 5.34 -7.18 -16.80
CA VAL A 207 5.29 -6.34 -18.00
C VAL A 207 4.07 -5.42 -17.96
N GLN A 208 4.22 -4.23 -18.52
CA GLN A 208 3.15 -3.25 -18.72
C GLN A 208 3.32 -2.63 -20.10
N LYS A 209 2.30 -2.71 -20.96
CA LYS A 209 2.35 -2.15 -22.32
C LYS A 209 1.72 -0.77 -22.34
N CYS A 210 2.52 0.23 -22.70
CA CYS A 210 2.13 1.63 -22.76
C CYS A 210 2.31 2.13 -24.19
N GLY A 211 1.32 1.85 -25.05
CA GLY A 211 1.41 2.11 -26.49
C GLY A 211 2.55 1.30 -27.13
N GLU A 212 3.51 1.99 -27.74
CA GLU A 212 4.74 1.43 -28.33
C GLU A 212 5.90 1.27 -27.34
N GLN A 213 5.65 1.35 -26.03
CA GLN A 213 6.68 1.15 -25.01
C GLN A 213 6.26 0.05 -24.03
N LEU A 214 7.16 -0.91 -23.76
CA LEU A 214 6.95 -1.89 -22.70
C LEU A 214 7.77 -1.49 -21.47
N ARG A 215 7.13 -1.38 -20.31
CA ARG A 215 7.85 -1.32 -19.03
C ARG A 215 8.03 -2.73 -18.51
N VAL A 216 9.28 -3.07 -18.18
CA VAL A 216 9.65 -4.36 -17.60
C VAL A 216 10.02 -4.13 -16.15
N TYR A 217 9.17 -4.58 -15.24
CA TYR A 217 9.42 -4.61 -13.80
C TYR A 217 10.14 -5.91 -13.46
N TYR A 218 11.07 -5.88 -12.52
CA TYR A 218 11.81 -7.07 -12.12
C TYR A 218 12.44 -6.96 -10.73
N THR A 219 12.63 -8.09 -10.08
CA THR A 219 13.47 -8.22 -8.89
C THR A 219 14.74 -9.00 -9.22
N ARG A 220 15.72 -9.05 -8.30
CA ARG A 220 16.98 -9.78 -8.54
C ARG A 220 17.46 -10.51 -7.30
N ARG A 221 17.86 -11.77 -7.50
CA ARG A 221 18.57 -12.57 -6.51
C ARG A 221 19.87 -11.87 -6.10
N GLY A 222 20.12 -11.79 -4.80
CA GLY A 222 21.33 -11.22 -4.22
C GLY A 222 21.33 -9.71 -4.02
N ASP A 223 20.24 -9.02 -4.37
CA ASP A 223 19.98 -7.66 -3.86
C ASP A 223 19.72 -7.69 -2.34
N ALA A 224 20.01 -6.58 -1.65
CA ALA A 224 19.86 -6.43 -0.20
C ALA A 224 19.36 -5.02 0.14
N PRO A 225 18.08 -4.83 0.54
CA PRO A 225 17.01 -5.82 0.42
C PRO A 225 16.69 -6.15 -1.05
N GLU A 226 16.05 -7.29 -1.30
CA GLU A 226 15.45 -7.54 -2.61
C GLU A 226 14.23 -6.61 -2.80
N ARG A 227 14.14 -6.02 -4.00
CA ARG A 227 13.30 -4.86 -4.28
C ARG A 227 12.94 -4.80 -5.77
N ILE A 228 11.89 -4.07 -6.09
CA ILE A 228 11.32 -3.97 -7.43
C ILE A 228 12.01 -2.83 -8.19
N LEU A 229 12.64 -3.20 -9.31
CA LEU A 229 13.25 -2.32 -10.29
C LEU A 229 12.39 -2.28 -11.55
N TYR A 230 12.62 -1.29 -12.41
CA TYR A 230 12.05 -1.27 -13.75
C TYR A 230 12.98 -0.66 -14.80
N GLY A 231 12.75 -1.05 -16.05
CA GLY A 231 13.31 -0.43 -17.25
C GLY A 231 12.27 -0.43 -18.38
N THR A 232 12.65 0.04 -19.56
CA THR A 232 11.77 0.19 -20.73
C THR A 232 12.31 -0.49 -21.98
N ILE A 233 11.41 -0.97 -22.84
CA ILE A 233 11.70 -1.43 -24.19
C ILE A 233 10.91 -0.56 -25.15
N ASP A 234 11.56 -0.14 -26.23
CA ASP A 234 11.00 0.57 -27.38
C ASP A 234 10.47 -0.49 -28.36
N LEU A 235 9.15 -0.67 -28.43
CA LEU A 235 8.47 -1.73 -29.19
C LEU A 235 8.39 -1.43 -30.69
N ALA A 236 8.53 -0.16 -31.10
CA ALA A 236 8.51 0.25 -32.51
C ALA A 236 9.71 -0.28 -33.31
N ARG A 237 10.72 -0.86 -32.64
CA ARG A 237 11.86 -1.53 -33.27
C ARG A 237 11.54 -2.99 -33.59
N ASP A 238 12.28 -3.56 -34.54
CA ASP A 238 12.39 -5.01 -34.71
C ASP A 238 12.58 -5.72 -33.36
N TRP A 239 11.67 -6.65 -33.04
CA TRP A 239 11.63 -7.38 -31.78
C TRP A 239 12.89 -8.20 -31.53
N ARG A 240 13.60 -8.63 -32.58
CA ARG A 240 14.90 -9.29 -32.47
C ARG A 240 15.98 -8.38 -31.89
N ARG A 241 15.75 -7.06 -31.87
CA ARG A 241 16.65 -6.01 -31.35
C ARG A 241 16.16 -5.35 -30.06
N TRP A 242 15.03 -5.80 -29.50
CA TRP A 242 14.53 -5.30 -28.22
C TRP A 242 15.54 -5.57 -27.10
N ALA A 243 15.69 -4.60 -26.19
CA ALA A 243 16.55 -4.69 -25.03
C ALA A 243 16.05 -3.73 -23.94
N VAL A 244 16.09 -4.16 -22.68
CA VAL A 244 15.67 -3.30 -21.56
C VAL A 244 16.66 -2.16 -21.38
N ARG A 245 16.17 -0.92 -21.49
CA ARG A 245 16.91 0.33 -21.32
C ARG A 245 16.50 1.00 -20.01
N GLY A 246 17.45 1.73 -19.42
CA GLY A 246 17.27 2.32 -18.09
C GLY A 246 17.25 1.28 -16.96
N LYS A 247 17.33 1.78 -15.74
CA LYS A 247 17.14 1.00 -14.50
C LYS A 247 16.83 1.97 -13.38
N ALA A 248 15.57 2.09 -13.05
CA ALA A 248 15.09 2.82 -11.89
C ALA A 248 14.59 1.82 -10.82
N GLU A 249 14.49 2.29 -9.58
CA GLU A 249 13.88 1.55 -8.49
C GLU A 249 12.46 2.07 -8.30
N LEU A 250 11.48 1.15 -8.22
CA LEU A 250 10.09 1.47 -7.97
C LEU A 250 9.76 1.37 -6.49
N LEU A 251 10.12 0.24 -5.87
CA LEU A 251 9.67 -0.12 -4.53
C LEU A 251 10.70 -1.00 -3.81
N ARG A 252 10.96 -0.69 -2.54
CA ARG A 252 11.72 -1.53 -1.59
C ARG A 252 10.88 -1.76 -0.32
N PRO A 253 11.19 -2.78 0.50
CA PRO A 253 10.52 -2.94 1.80
C PRO A 253 10.64 -1.70 2.66
N SER A 254 9.55 -1.34 3.34
CA SER A 254 9.45 -0.20 4.27
C SER A 254 8.39 -0.39 5.36
N CYS A 255 7.36 -1.21 5.11
CA CYS A 255 6.33 -1.54 6.10
C CYS A 255 6.62 -2.87 6.81
N GLY A 256 6.06 -3.09 8.01
CA GLY A 256 6.23 -4.35 8.76
C GLY A 256 5.73 -5.58 8.00
N PHE A 257 4.59 -5.45 7.29
CA PHE A 257 4.07 -6.52 6.42
C PHE A 257 5.02 -6.89 5.27
N GLU A 258 5.84 -5.93 4.79
CA GLU A 258 6.88 -6.14 3.76
C GLU A 258 8.16 -6.78 4.30
N GLY A 259 8.23 -7.04 5.62
CA GLY A 259 9.40 -7.62 6.26
C GLY A 259 10.50 -6.59 6.56
N ASN A 260 10.19 -5.30 6.60
CA ASN A 260 11.19 -4.25 6.87
C ASN A 260 11.87 -4.38 8.26
N GLU A 261 11.18 -5.01 9.21
CA GLU A 261 11.72 -5.33 10.55
C GLU A 261 12.78 -6.46 10.52
N GLN A 262 12.84 -7.24 9.44
CA GLN A 262 13.82 -8.30 9.28
C GLN A 262 15.19 -7.75 8.87
N PRO A 263 16.31 -8.40 9.24
CA PRO A 263 17.64 -7.94 8.86
C PRO A 263 17.82 -7.81 7.35
N VAL A 264 18.34 -6.65 6.89
CA VAL A 264 18.70 -6.45 5.49
C VAL A 264 19.83 -7.43 5.10
N ARG A 265 19.48 -8.44 4.30
CA ARG A 265 20.37 -9.51 3.85
C ARG A 265 20.25 -9.68 2.33
N ARG A 266 21.27 -10.28 1.71
CA ARG A 266 21.21 -10.66 0.30
C ARG A 266 20.23 -11.82 0.13
N SER A 267 19.26 -11.69 -0.76
CA SER A 267 18.35 -12.80 -1.07
C SER A 267 19.10 -13.98 -1.69
N ARG A 268 18.62 -15.19 -1.39
CA ARG A 268 19.21 -16.46 -1.84
C ARG A 268 18.43 -17.03 -3.03
N MET A 269 18.90 -18.16 -3.58
CA MET A 269 18.13 -18.94 -4.55
C MET A 269 17.11 -19.83 -3.81
N GLY A 270 16.00 -20.16 -4.47
CA GLY A 270 14.92 -21.00 -3.91
C GLY A 270 13.96 -20.26 -2.98
N VAL A 271 13.12 -21.04 -2.32
CA VAL A 271 12.07 -20.59 -1.39
C VAL A 271 12.63 -19.75 -0.23
N ALA A 272 11.88 -18.74 0.22
CA ALA A 272 12.17 -18.05 1.48
C ALA A 272 11.97 -18.99 2.69
N ARG A 273 12.83 -18.89 3.71
CA ARG A 273 12.66 -19.64 4.97
C ARG A 273 12.08 -18.71 6.04
N GLY A 274 10.77 -18.52 5.98
CA GLY A 274 10.06 -17.53 6.79
C GLY A 274 10.24 -16.10 6.26
N ARG A 275 9.86 -15.12 7.09
CA ARG A 275 9.82 -13.69 6.71
C ARG A 275 11.22 -13.14 6.42
N GLU A 276 11.41 -12.52 5.25
CA GLU A 276 12.62 -11.82 4.83
C GLU A 276 12.37 -10.33 4.58
N ASN A 277 13.42 -9.49 4.64
CA ASN A 277 13.38 -8.10 4.17
C ASN A 277 13.50 -8.08 2.63
N ALA A 278 12.42 -8.46 1.94
CA ALA A 278 12.42 -8.71 0.50
C ALA A 278 11.03 -8.52 -0.13
N LEU A 279 10.98 -7.79 -1.25
CA LEU A 279 9.85 -7.81 -2.20
C LEU A 279 10.18 -8.76 -3.36
N ARG A 280 9.20 -9.57 -3.76
CA ARG A 280 9.31 -10.55 -4.85
C ARG A 280 8.06 -10.47 -5.74
N ASP A 281 7.99 -11.36 -6.72
CA ASP A 281 6.90 -11.58 -7.70
C ASP A 281 6.01 -10.36 -8.00
N PRO A 282 6.54 -9.33 -8.70
CA PRO A 282 5.70 -8.23 -9.18
C PRO A 282 4.71 -8.78 -10.21
N ALA A 283 3.52 -8.21 -10.24
CA ALA A 283 2.53 -8.35 -11.31
C ALA A 283 1.82 -7.01 -11.51
N ILE A 284 1.38 -6.73 -12.73
CA ILE A 284 0.72 -5.47 -13.09
C ILE A 284 -0.71 -5.78 -13.51
N PHE A 285 -1.65 -4.96 -13.03
CA PHE A 285 -3.04 -4.95 -13.46
C PHE A 285 -3.41 -3.50 -13.80
N GLU A 286 -4.16 -3.27 -14.87
CA GLU A 286 -4.52 -1.93 -15.33
C GLU A 286 -6.01 -1.82 -15.63
N GLU A 287 -6.64 -0.77 -15.12
CA GLU A 287 -8.08 -0.55 -15.23
C GLU A 287 -8.40 0.94 -15.03
N ASP A 288 -9.32 1.50 -15.81
CA ASP A 288 -9.80 2.88 -15.70
C ASP A 288 -8.68 3.94 -15.60
N GLY A 289 -7.58 3.73 -16.35
CA GLY A 289 -6.41 4.61 -16.36
C GLY A 289 -5.50 4.51 -15.13
N ARG A 290 -5.77 3.56 -14.22
CA ARG A 290 -4.99 3.29 -13.01
C ARG A 290 -4.10 2.07 -13.23
N THR A 291 -2.84 2.16 -12.80
CA THR A 291 -1.89 1.04 -12.84
C THR A 291 -1.69 0.48 -11.43
N TRP A 292 -2.04 -0.77 -11.22
CA TRP A 292 -1.87 -1.51 -9.98
C TRP A 292 -0.64 -2.41 -10.03
N LEU A 293 0.10 -2.44 -8.93
CA LEU A 293 1.20 -3.36 -8.67
C LEU A 293 0.77 -4.34 -7.57
N LEU A 294 0.69 -5.62 -7.93
CA LEU A 294 0.67 -6.70 -6.97
C LEU A 294 2.11 -7.18 -6.75
N TYR A 295 2.45 -7.57 -5.53
CA TYR A 295 3.80 -8.04 -5.22
C TYR A 295 3.83 -8.95 -4.00
N ALA A 296 4.70 -9.97 -4.04
CA ALA A 296 4.93 -10.84 -2.89
C ALA A 296 5.75 -10.11 -1.81
N VAL A 297 5.26 -10.15 -0.57
CA VAL A 297 5.81 -9.41 0.58
C VAL A 297 6.54 -10.28 1.58
N ALA A 298 7.49 -9.66 2.29
CA ALA A 298 8.31 -10.29 3.32
C ALA A 298 8.98 -11.60 2.88
N GLY A 299 9.41 -11.68 1.61
CA GLY A 299 9.87 -12.93 1.01
C GLY A 299 8.77 -13.98 0.95
N GLU A 300 7.77 -13.79 0.09
CA GLU A 300 6.73 -14.81 -0.22
C GLU A 300 5.85 -15.19 1.00
N SER A 301 5.63 -14.27 1.95
CA SER A 301 4.75 -14.48 3.13
C SER A 301 3.35 -13.84 2.98
N GLY A 302 2.96 -13.48 1.74
CA GLY A 302 1.71 -12.79 1.42
C GLY A 302 1.82 -12.00 0.12
N ILE A 303 0.69 -11.48 -0.37
CA ILE A 303 0.62 -10.58 -1.52
C ILE A 303 0.08 -9.22 -1.05
N ALA A 304 0.71 -8.14 -1.49
CA ALA A 304 0.25 -6.77 -1.26
C ALA A 304 -0.06 -6.04 -2.56
N LEU A 305 -0.89 -5.01 -2.43
CA LEU A 305 -1.30 -4.11 -3.50
C LEU A 305 -0.67 -2.71 -3.32
N ALA A 306 -0.25 -2.10 -4.42
CA ALA A 306 0.11 -0.69 -4.50
C ALA A 306 -0.40 -0.07 -5.82
N GLU A 307 -0.58 1.25 -5.85
CA GLU A 307 -0.96 2.01 -7.05
C GLU A 307 0.27 2.75 -7.60
N ILE A 308 0.67 2.41 -8.83
CA ILE A 308 1.76 3.07 -9.55
C ILE A 308 1.25 4.39 -10.14
N HIS A 309 2.01 5.46 -9.96
CA HIS A 309 1.71 6.77 -10.53
C HIS A 309 2.98 7.48 -11.03
N PRO A 310 2.89 8.28 -12.11
CA PRO A 310 4.00 9.08 -12.62
C PRO A 310 4.33 10.27 -11.69
N VAL A 311 5.62 10.55 -11.51
CA VAL A 311 6.14 11.74 -10.82
C VAL A 311 7.31 12.36 -11.59
N PRO A 312 7.49 13.71 -11.59
CA PRO A 312 8.61 14.36 -12.29
C PRO A 312 10.01 13.97 -11.75
N GLU A 313 10.96 13.67 -12.64
CA GLU A 313 12.31 13.17 -12.28
C GLU A 313 13.12 14.18 -11.45
N LYS A 314 12.86 15.49 -11.58
CA LYS A 314 13.45 16.54 -10.72
C LYS A 314 13.12 16.36 -9.22
N ILE A 315 12.02 15.67 -8.89
CA ILE A 315 11.70 15.27 -7.52
C ILE A 315 12.58 14.08 -7.11
N THR A 316 12.87 13.15 -8.02
CA THR A 316 13.67 11.94 -7.75
C THR A 316 15.18 12.10 -7.84
N GLU A 317 15.75 13.07 -8.56
CA GLU A 317 17.21 13.32 -8.46
C GLU A 317 17.60 13.75 -7.04
N ARG A 318 16.71 14.47 -6.34
CA ARG A 318 16.81 14.77 -4.88
C ARG A 318 16.51 13.58 -3.95
N LEU A 319 16.09 12.43 -4.49
CA LEU A 319 15.89 11.17 -3.76
C LEU A 319 17.01 10.15 -4.05
N VAL A 320 17.50 10.09 -5.29
CA VAL A 320 18.52 9.12 -5.75
C VAL A 320 19.94 9.66 -5.54
N GLY A 321 20.18 10.96 -5.74
CA GLY A 321 21.50 11.58 -5.59
C GLY A 321 22.10 11.50 -4.19
N THR A 322 21.27 11.33 -3.15
CA THR A 322 21.71 11.21 -1.75
C THR A 322 22.22 9.81 -1.39
N PHE A 323 21.98 8.78 -2.22
CA PHE A 323 22.26 7.38 -1.86
C PHE A 323 23.58 6.80 -2.39
N ARG A 324 24.45 7.59 -3.03
CA ARG A 324 25.63 7.05 -3.72
C ARG A 324 26.99 7.71 -3.52
N ARG A 325 27.13 8.72 -2.66
CA ARG A 325 28.44 9.22 -2.19
C ARG A 325 28.38 9.69 -0.74
N ILE A 326 29.49 9.48 -0.03
CA ILE A 326 29.79 9.89 1.36
C ILE A 326 29.18 8.99 2.46
N ILE A 327 29.80 7.82 2.57
CA ILE A 327 30.39 7.35 3.83
C ILE A 327 31.88 7.19 3.49
N ALA A 328 32.86 7.88 4.06
CA ALA A 328 32.90 9.03 4.98
C ALA A 328 34.21 9.84 4.65
N PRO A 329 34.74 10.81 5.44
CA PRO A 329 34.19 11.52 6.60
C PRO A 329 34.26 13.06 6.46
N LEU A 330 33.12 13.74 6.24
CA LEU A 330 33.03 15.19 6.53
C LEU A 330 32.69 15.45 8.01
N SER A 331 32.07 14.46 8.67
CA SER A 331 31.70 14.47 10.09
C SER A 331 32.89 14.59 11.04
N GLU A 332 34.08 14.15 10.63
CA GLU A 332 35.30 14.18 11.44
C GLU A 332 35.97 15.57 11.42
N ARG A 333 35.92 16.27 10.28
CA ARG A 333 36.34 17.68 10.19
C ARG A 333 35.35 18.63 10.87
N LEU A 334 34.05 18.33 10.87
CA LEU A 334 33.03 19.15 11.55
C LEU A 334 32.94 18.88 13.07
N ARG A 335 33.27 17.67 13.55
CA ARG A 335 33.40 17.40 15.00
C ARG A 335 34.47 18.27 15.66
N ARG A 336 35.51 18.70 14.94
CA ARG A 336 36.51 19.67 15.42
C ARG A 336 35.99 21.12 15.58
N ARG A 337 34.71 21.39 15.29
CA ARG A 337 34.08 22.73 15.41
C ARG A 337 32.82 22.78 16.29
N GLY A 338 32.56 21.76 17.12
CA GLY A 338 31.64 21.85 18.26
C GLY A 338 30.13 22.03 18.00
N MET A 339 29.68 22.15 16.75
CA MET A 339 28.27 22.45 16.42
C MET A 339 27.38 21.19 16.41
N ARG A 340 26.50 21.06 17.41
CA ARG A 340 25.45 20.03 17.49
C ARG A 340 24.20 20.47 16.71
N ILE A 341 23.95 19.88 15.55
CA ILE A 341 22.66 20.03 14.84
C ILE A 341 21.66 19.05 15.46
N LYS A 342 20.58 19.55 16.09
CA LYS A 342 19.47 18.71 16.58
C LYS A 342 18.59 18.28 15.39
N ALA A 343 18.12 17.03 15.41
CA ALA A 343 17.14 16.55 14.44
C ALA A 343 15.77 17.22 14.66
N PRO A 344 15.00 17.53 13.60
CA PRO A 344 13.73 18.22 13.73
C PRO A 344 12.66 17.32 14.35
N ARG A 345 11.87 17.87 15.28
CA ARG A 345 10.73 17.22 15.91
C ARG A 345 9.63 16.98 14.90
N ARG A 346 9.00 15.80 14.97
CA ARG A 346 7.85 15.42 14.15
C ARG A 346 6.63 15.26 15.04
N ILE A 347 5.51 15.87 14.67
CA ILE A 347 4.27 15.85 15.44
C ILE A 347 3.13 15.42 14.52
N PHE A 348 2.41 14.36 14.90
CA PHE A 348 1.21 13.91 14.21
C PHE A 348 -0.03 14.32 15.01
N ILE A 349 -1.04 14.84 14.32
CA ILE A 349 -2.35 15.17 14.90
C ILE A 349 -3.35 14.12 14.42
N ALA A 350 -3.79 13.26 15.35
CA ALA A 350 -4.88 12.30 15.16
C ALA A 350 -6.05 12.62 16.11
N GLY A 351 -7.06 11.75 16.16
CA GLY A 351 -8.29 11.94 16.93
C GLY A 351 -9.50 11.36 16.19
N CYS A 352 -10.63 11.08 16.84
CA CYS A 352 -11.85 10.63 16.15
C CYS A 352 -12.37 11.69 15.16
N ALA A 353 -13.30 11.34 14.27
CA ALA A 353 -13.87 12.27 13.30
C ALA A 353 -14.49 13.46 14.04
N ARG A 354 -14.34 14.67 13.50
CA ARG A 354 -14.95 15.90 14.04
C ARG A 354 -14.53 16.28 15.48
N SER A 355 -13.51 15.61 16.04
CA SER A 355 -12.90 15.88 17.34
C SER A 355 -12.01 17.13 17.42
N GLY A 356 -11.96 17.96 16.37
CA GLY A 356 -11.19 19.21 16.38
C GLY A 356 -9.77 19.13 15.82
N THR A 357 -9.35 18.03 15.19
CA THR A 357 -8.02 17.89 14.55
C THR A 357 -7.66 19.05 13.61
N THR A 358 -8.64 19.64 12.90
CA THR A 358 -8.44 20.83 12.06
C THR A 358 -8.15 22.09 12.87
N LEU A 359 -8.75 22.25 14.05
CA LEU A 359 -8.50 23.39 14.94
C LEU A 359 -7.15 23.25 15.62
N ALA A 360 -6.80 22.03 16.07
CA ALA A 360 -5.47 21.70 16.56
C ALA A 360 -4.37 21.96 15.49
N ARG A 361 -4.64 21.65 14.21
CA ARG A 361 -3.73 21.99 13.10
C ARG A 361 -3.51 23.50 12.97
N ARG A 362 -4.55 24.33 13.17
CA ARG A 362 -4.41 25.80 13.16
C ARG A 362 -3.61 26.31 14.35
N LEU A 363 -3.91 25.83 15.57
CA LEU A 363 -3.14 26.16 16.77
C LEU A 363 -1.64 25.88 16.60
N MET A 364 -1.27 24.76 15.95
CA MET A 364 0.14 24.46 15.68
C MET A 364 0.85 25.49 14.78
N GLY A 365 0.11 26.31 14.03
CA GLY A 365 0.66 27.43 13.26
C GLY A 365 1.03 28.66 14.11
N CYS A 366 0.60 28.70 15.37
CA CYS A 366 0.90 29.77 16.33
C CYS A 366 2.20 29.55 17.11
N PHE A 367 3.01 28.54 16.74
CA PHE A 367 4.32 28.27 17.34
C PHE A 367 5.46 28.70 16.43
N GLU A 368 6.54 29.20 17.04
CA GLU A 368 7.79 29.52 16.34
C GLU A 368 8.41 28.25 15.72
N ASP A 369 9.17 28.46 14.64
CA ASP A 369 9.96 27.44 13.94
C ASP A 369 9.19 26.12 13.69
N THR A 370 7.92 26.27 13.30
CA THR A 370 6.97 25.17 13.15
C THR A 370 6.33 25.20 11.76
N TYR A 371 6.70 24.24 10.92
CA TYR A 371 6.00 24.02 9.65
C TYR A 371 4.79 23.10 9.86
N VAL A 372 3.61 23.63 9.57
CA VAL A 372 2.36 22.85 9.54
C VAL A 372 2.03 22.48 8.10
N HIS A 373 1.84 21.18 7.83
CA HIS A 373 1.36 20.74 6.53
C HIS A 373 -0.07 21.22 6.29
N GLU A 374 -0.33 21.70 5.07
CA GLU A 374 -1.60 22.28 4.66
C GLU A 374 -2.72 21.23 4.57
N PHE A 375 -2.40 20.12 3.91
CA PHE A 375 -3.32 19.02 3.61
C PHE A 375 -3.32 17.93 4.67
N GLU A 376 -4.40 17.15 4.68
CA GLU A 376 -4.45 15.87 5.40
C GLU A 376 -3.47 14.88 4.77
N ALA A 377 -2.71 14.17 5.61
CA ALA A 377 -1.82 13.12 5.15
C ALA A 377 -1.59 12.07 6.25
N PRO A 378 -1.29 10.82 5.89
CA PRO A 378 -0.91 9.80 6.87
C PRO A 378 0.47 10.13 7.47
N PHE A 379 0.76 9.59 8.65
CA PHE A 379 1.99 9.93 9.39
C PHE A 379 3.32 9.74 8.64
N PRO A 380 3.49 8.82 7.64
CA PRO A 380 4.73 8.74 6.86
C PRO A 380 5.09 10.05 6.18
N LYS A 381 4.12 10.94 5.92
CA LYS A 381 4.37 12.27 5.36
C LYS A 381 5.31 13.13 6.21
N LEU A 382 5.32 12.94 7.54
CA LEU A 382 6.27 13.59 8.45
C LEU A 382 7.73 13.22 8.15
N LEU A 383 7.96 11.99 7.66
CA LEU A 383 9.29 11.50 7.33
C LEU A 383 9.76 12.04 5.98
N GLU A 384 8.84 12.22 5.03
CA GLU A 384 9.10 12.82 3.71
C GLU A 384 9.38 14.33 3.75
N LEU A 385 8.75 15.07 4.68
CA LEU A 385 8.78 16.53 4.73
C LEU A 385 10.17 17.08 5.14
N LYS A 386 11.06 17.24 4.15
CA LYS A 386 12.34 17.95 4.27
C LYS A 386 12.13 19.48 4.38
N ARG A 387 11.69 19.93 5.56
CA ARG A 387 11.56 21.35 5.91
C ARG A 387 12.72 21.80 6.80
N PRO A 388 13.17 23.07 6.69
CA PRO A 388 14.25 23.60 7.53
C PRO A 388 13.82 23.81 8.99
N HIS A 389 12.51 23.77 9.26
CA HIS A 389 11.94 24.13 10.55
C HIS A 389 12.26 23.07 11.62
N ALA A 390 12.55 23.49 12.86
CA ALA A 390 12.81 22.56 13.96
C ALA A 390 11.61 21.67 14.27
N ASN A 391 10.38 22.12 13.99
CA ASN A 391 9.16 21.34 14.21
C ASN A 391 8.37 21.17 12.91
N VAL A 392 7.89 19.95 12.65
CA VAL A 392 7.10 19.63 11.45
C VAL A 392 5.85 18.84 11.85
N VAL A 393 4.70 19.33 11.40
CA VAL A 393 3.37 18.88 11.83
C VAL A 393 2.55 18.39 10.64
N VAL A 394 1.85 17.27 10.82
CA VAL A 394 0.89 16.72 9.85
C VAL A 394 -0.40 16.35 10.58
N LYS A 395 -1.54 16.70 9.98
CA LYS A 395 -2.86 16.25 10.42
C LYS A 395 -3.24 14.98 9.64
N ARG A 396 -3.80 14.00 10.34
CA ARG A 396 -4.30 12.75 9.78
C ARG A 396 -5.28 12.93 8.62
N THR A 397 -5.44 11.87 7.82
CA THR A 397 -6.61 11.62 6.95
C THR A 397 -7.73 10.90 7.72
N ALA A 398 -8.86 10.60 7.06
CA ALA A 398 -9.94 9.79 7.63
C ALA A 398 -9.48 8.35 7.98
N GLU A 399 -8.73 7.71 7.07
CA GLU A 399 -8.28 6.30 7.10
C GLU A 399 -7.07 6.08 8.00
N SER A 400 -6.38 7.15 8.40
CA SER A 400 -5.14 7.09 9.20
C SER A 400 -5.28 6.36 10.54
N HIS A 401 -6.49 6.07 11.02
CA HIS A 401 -6.75 5.26 12.20
C HIS A 401 -6.35 3.78 12.02
N GLU A 402 -6.51 3.23 10.81
CA GLU A 402 -6.16 1.83 10.46
C GLU A 402 -4.68 1.51 10.68
N GLN A 403 -3.83 2.52 10.51
CA GLN A 403 -2.37 2.42 10.62
C GLN A 403 -1.82 3.20 11.82
N LEU A 404 -2.66 3.81 12.65
CA LEU A 404 -2.23 4.67 13.76
C LEU A 404 -1.30 3.94 14.74
N TRP A 405 -1.55 2.65 14.98
CA TRP A 405 -0.72 1.77 15.81
C TRP A 405 0.72 1.58 15.32
N GLN A 406 1.00 1.85 14.03
CA GLN A 406 2.34 1.82 13.43
C GLN A 406 3.10 3.15 13.56
N LEU A 407 2.48 4.19 14.14
CA LEU A 407 3.10 5.51 14.31
C LEU A 407 4.41 5.39 15.12
N PRO A 408 5.59 5.75 14.58
CA PRO A 408 6.85 5.56 15.29
C PRO A 408 6.89 6.25 16.66
N ALA A 409 7.51 5.59 17.65
CA ALA A 409 7.63 6.12 19.01
C ALA A 409 8.33 7.50 19.09
N GLY A 410 9.24 7.79 18.16
CA GLY A 410 9.94 9.07 18.05
C GLY A 410 9.14 10.22 17.40
N ILE A 411 7.94 9.96 16.88
CA ILE A 411 7.01 11.01 16.44
C ILE A 411 6.10 11.36 17.61
N GLY A 412 5.98 12.65 17.95
CA GLY A 412 5.03 13.13 18.95
C GLY A 412 3.58 12.96 18.47
N LEU A 413 2.66 12.60 19.37
CA LEU A 413 1.23 12.43 19.04
C LEU A 413 0.36 13.39 19.84
N ILE A 414 -0.42 14.21 19.14
CA ILE A 414 -1.59 14.91 19.67
C ILE A 414 -2.81 14.08 19.24
N TYR A 415 -3.59 13.59 20.20
CA TYR A 415 -4.83 12.86 19.93
C TYR A 415 -6.02 13.69 20.38
N CYS A 416 -6.80 14.18 19.42
CA CYS A 416 -7.95 15.04 19.66
C CYS A 416 -9.17 14.20 20.04
N VAL A 417 -9.85 14.60 21.12
CA VAL A 417 -11.08 13.97 21.61
C VAL A 417 -12.17 15.03 21.76
N ARG A 418 -13.43 14.60 21.69
CA ARG A 418 -14.62 15.45 21.81
C ARG A 418 -15.76 14.59 22.33
N HIS A 419 -16.75 15.20 22.97
CA HIS A 419 -17.98 14.51 23.36
C HIS A 419 -18.58 13.69 22.19
N PRO A 420 -18.75 12.36 22.30
CA PRO A 420 -19.19 11.52 21.18
C PRO A 420 -20.52 11.95 20.58
N PHE A 421 -21.48 12.40 21.40
CA PHE A 421 -22.76 12.89 20.88
C PHE A 421 -22.63 14.16 19.99
N ASP A 422 -21.70 15.08 20.26
CA ASP A 422 -21.46 16.22 19.36
C ASP A 422 -20.78 15.79 18.05
N VAL A 423 -20.01 14.70 18.07
CA VAL A 423 -19.39 14.09 16.89
C VAL A 423 -20.46 13.41 16.03
N LEU A 424 -21.29 12.54 16.63
CA LEU A 424 -22.32 11.76 15.95
C LEU A 424 -23.44 12.64 15.40
N THR A 425 -23.78 13.75 16.06
CA THR A 425 -24.78 14.73 15.58
C THR A 425 -24.18 15.84 14.71
N SER A 426 -23.02 15.63 14.07
CA SER A 426 -22.36 16.65 13.24
C SER A 426 -22.71 16.53 11.75
N ALA A 427 -23.15 17.63 11.14
CA ALA A 427 -23.33 17.72 9.68
C ALA A 427 -22.05 18.20 8.98
N HIS A 428 -21.86 17.83 7.70
CA HIS A 428 -20.77 18.29 6.84
C HIS A 428 -21.29 18.54 5.41
N PRO A 429 -20.91 19.64 4.73
CA PRO A 429 -21.44 19.97 3.39
C PRO A 429 -21.27 18.84 2.36
N GLU A 430 -20.12 18.16 2.37
CA GLU A 430 -19.80 17.08 1.43
C GLU A 430 -20.60 15.79 1.67
N THR A 431 -21.29 15.63 2.81
CA THR A 431 -22.04 14.39 3.12
C THR A 431 -23.49 14.62 3.51
N VAL A 432 -23.94 15.87 3.67
CA VAL A 432 -25.32 16.20 4.09
C VAL A 432 -26.38 15.72 3.10
N HIS A 433 -26.01 15.57 1.83
CA HIS A 433 -26.86 15.01 0.77
C HIS A 433 -26.90 13.47 0.75
N LEU A 434 -25.99 12.80 1.47
CA LEU A 434 -25.92 11.32 1.56
C LEU A 434 -26.54 10.80 2.85
N ARG A 435 -26.44 11.57 3.94
CA ARG A 435 -26.94 11.20 5.28
C ARG A 435 -27.05 12.43 6.18
N PRO A 436 -27.98 12.44 7.16
CA PRO A 436 -28.18 13.59 8.06
C PRO A 436 -26.93 13.95 8.88
N PHE A 437 -26.11 12.95 9.22
CA PHE A 437 -24.88 13.14 10.00
C PHE A 437 -23.63 12.60 9.30
N HIS A 438 -22.54 13.34 9.41
CA HIS A 438 -21.27 13.07 8.75
C HIS A 438 -20.53 11.84 9.29
N VAL A 439 -20.70 11.54 10.58
CA VAL A 439 -20.02 10.44 11.28
C VAL A 439 -21.03 9.36 11.58
N THR A 440 -20.77 8.14 11.12
CA THR A 440 -21.57 6.96 11.47
C THR A 440 -20.99 6.28 12.71
N THR A 441 -21.77 5.41 13.32
CA THR A 441 -21.40 4.52 14.42
C THR A 441 -20.12 3.74 14.11
N GLU A 442 -20.07 3.06 12.96
CA GLU A 442 -18.95 2.21 12.53
C GLU A 442 -17.65 3.02 12.37
N ARG A 443 -17.75 4.23 11.78
CA ARG A 443 -16.59 5.12 11.61
C ARG A 443 -16.04 5.58 12.95
N TRP A 444 -16.92 5.94 13.89
CA TRP A 444 -16.49 6.36 15.22
C TRP A 444 -15.81 5.22 15.99
N GLU A 445 -16.39 4.01 15.92
CA GLU A 445 -15.78 2.82 16.55
C GLU A 445 -14.44 2.45 15.93
N ALA A 446 -14.30 2.48 14.61
CA ALA A 446 -13.05 2.18 13.93
C ALA A 446 -11.94 3.17 14.33
N GLU A 447 -12.26 4.47 14.42
CA GLU A 447 -11.30 5.50 14.82
C GLU A 447 -10.90 5.41 16.30
N TYR A 448 -11.82 5.02 17.21
CA TYR A 448 -11.50 4.76 18.62
C TYR A 448 -10.73 3.44 18.81
N ALA A 449 -11.09 2.38 18.09
CA ALA A 449 -10.34 1.12 18.05
C ALA A 449 -8.90 1.33 17.57
N GLY A 450 -8.67 2.25 16.63
CA GLY A 450 -7.32 2.66 16.22
C GLY A 450 -6.48 3.27 17.35
N LEU A 451 -7.08 3.96 18.31
CA LEU A 451 -6.40 4.46 19.51
C LEU A 451 -6.12 3.32 20.51
N ILE A 452 -7.11 2.45 20.75
CA ILE A 452 -6.97 1.30 21.65
C ILE A 452 -5.81 0.43 21.17
N ARG A 453 -5.81 0.05 19.88
CA ARG A 453 -4.75 -0.74 19.25
C ARG A 453 -3.37 -0.07 19.30
N LEU A 454 -3.30 1.26 19.19
CA LEU A 454 -2.03 1.99 19.37
C LEU A 454 -1.49 1.82 20.80
N ARG A 455 -2.34 1.90 21.82
CA ARG A 455 -1.94 1.74 23.23
C ARG A 455 -1.53 0.31 23.54
N GLU A 456 -2.28 -0.68 23.05
CA GLU A 456 -1.93 -2.09 23.18
C GLU A 456 -0.56 -2.40 22.53
N THR A 457 -0.30 -1.83 21.35
CA THR A 457 0.98 -2.04 20.64
C THR A 457 2.13 -1.22 21.25
N GLN A 458 1.85 -0.06 21.84
CA GLN A 458 2.85 0.87 22.35
C GLN A 458 2.45 1.40 23.75
N PRO A 459 2.40 0.56 24.80
CA PRO A 459 1.85 0.94 26.11
C PRO A 459 2.65 2.04 26.82
N ALA A 460 3.97 2.12 26.58
CA ALA A 460 4.83 3.17 27.11
C ALA A 460 4.78 4.50 26.30
N ARG A 461 3.94 4.60 25.26
CA ARG A 461 3.89 5.77 24.39
C ARG A 461 3.22 6.96 25.09
N LYS A 462 3.94 8.09 25.15
CA LYS A 462 3.34 9.37 25.54
C LYS A 462 2.41 9.88 24.44
N ILE A 463 1.15 10.15 24.80
CA ILE A 463 0.11 10.70 23.93
C ILE A 463 -0.43 11.94 24.61
N LEU A 464 -0.42 13.09 23.92
CA LEU A 464 -1.07 14.29 24.42
C LEU A 464 -2.54 14.28 23.99
N TYR A 465 -3.44 14.05 24.94
CA TYR A 465 -4.88 14.17 24.69
C TYR A 465 -5.29 15.64 24.71
N LEU A 466 -6.00 16.06 23.67
CA LEU A 466 -6.51 17.41 23.49
C LEU A 466 -8.03 17.33 23.38
N ARG A 467 -8.75 17.76 24.42
CA ARG A 467 -10.21 17.85 24.36
C ARG A 467 -10.59 19.06 23.52
N TYR A 468 -11.60 18.90 22.67
CA TYR A 468 -12.11 19.98 21.84
C TYR A 468 -12.77 21.06 22.69
N GLU A 469 -13.38 20.66 23.80
CA GLU A 469 -14.02 21.48 24.81
C GLU A 469 -12.98 22.39 25.49
N ASP A 470 -11.87 21.84 25.99
CA ASP A 470 -10.72 22.60 26.53
C ASP A 470 -10.21 23.63 25.50
N LEU A 471 -10.05 23.21 24.24
CA LEU A 471 -9.52 24.04 23.15
C LEU A 471 -10.46 25.20 22.75
N ILE A 472 -11.75 25.08 23.03
CA ILE A 472 -12.76 26.11 22.77
C ILE A 472 -12.94 27.03 23.97
N ALA A 473 -12.89 26.50 25.20
CA ALA A 473 -13.06 27.27 26.43
C ALA A 473 -11.78 28.04 26.82
N GLU A 474 -10.62 27.37 26.76
CA GLU A 474 -9.33 27.92 27.17
C GLU A 474 -8.24 27.67 26.10
N PRO A 475 -8.35 28.30 24.91
CA PRO A 475 -7.46 28.07 23.78
C PRO A 475 -5.97 28.29 24.11
N ASP A 476 -5.65 29.27 24.94
CA ASP A 476 -4.26 29.59 25.31
C ASP A 476 -3.72 28.62 26.39
N THR A 477 -4.55 28.12 27.31
CA THR A 477 -4.18 27.03 28.23
C THR A 477 -3.88 25.75 27.46
N ALA A 478 -4.72 25.42 26.45
CA ALA A 478 -4.48 24.31 25.54
C ALA A 478 -3.17 24.48 24.74
N GLN A 479 -2.89 25.70 24.25
CA GLN A 479 -1.63 26.03 23.58
C GLN A 479 -0.43 25.84 24.52
N ALA A 480 -0.50 26.31 25.76
CA ALA A 480 0.57 26.16 26.75
C ALA A 480 0.84 24.68 27.11
N ARG A 481 -0.20 23.85 27.23
CA ARG A 481 -0.06 22.39 27.41
C ARG A 481 0.67 21.72 26.25
N ILE A 482 0.34 22.10 25.01
CA ILE A 482 1.04 21.61 23.80
C ILE A 482 2.50 22.09 23.78
N ALA A 483 2.74 23.36 24.12
CA ALA A 483 4.08 23.96 24.19
C ALA A 483 4.98 23.20 25.18
N GLY A 484 4.51 22.96 26.40
CA GLY A 484 5.23 22.19 27.42
C GLY A 484 5.46 20.74 27.02
N SER A 485 4.47 20.09 26.39
CA SER A 485 4.58 18.67 26.02
C SER A 485 5.59 18.38 24.90
N PHE A 486 5.83 19.33 23.98
CA PHE A 486 6.75 19.14 22.85
C PHE A 486 7.99 20.04 22.88
N GLY A 487 8.06 20.99 23.82
CA GLY A 487 9.13 21.98 23.93
C GLY A 487 9.12 22.99 22.78
N LEU A 488 7.97 23.63 22.57
CA LEU A 488 7.70 24.65 21.55
C LEU A 488 7.61 26.04 22.18
N ALA A 489 7.93 27.09 21.43
CA ALA A 489 7.74 28.48 21.83
C ALA A 489 6.53 29.08 21.08
N PRO A 490 5.55 29.73 21.76
CA PRO A 490 4.44 30.39 21.11
C PRO A 490 4.90 31.69 20.41
N ALA A 491 4.62 31.80 19.10
CA ALA A 491 4.85 33.02 18.33
C ALA A 491 3.71 34.05 18.52
N ILE A 492 2.48 33.55 18.70
CA ILE A 492 1.28 34.32 19.00
C ILE A 492 0.36 33.48 19.91
N ARG A 493 -0.48 34.14 20.72
CA ARG A 493 -1.54 33.44 21.47
C ARG A 493 -2.61 32.95 20.50
N PHE A 494 -3.11 31.73 20.68
CA PHE A 494 -4.12 31.16 19.80
C PHE A 494 -5.46 31.90 19.88
N SER A 495 -5.76 32.53 21.03
CA SER A 495 -6.89 33.47 21.19
C SER A 495 -6.77 34.75 20.36
N ALA A 496 -5.55 35.17 19.99
CA ALA A 496 -5.26 36.42 19.29
C ALA A 496 -5.08 36.25 17.76
N ASP A 497 -5.13 35.02 17.24
CA ASP A 497 -5.08 34.76 15.80
C ASP A 497 -6.44 35.07 15.14
N ALA A 498 -6.49 36.10 14.29
CA ALA A 498 -7.67 36.48 13.52
C ALA A 498 -8.17 35.38 12.56
N GLY A 499 -7.35 34.37 12.26
CA GLY A 499 -7.72 33.18 11.48
C GLY A 499 -8.47 32.11 12.27
N ASN A 500 -8.84 32.34 13.53
CA ASN A 500 -9.37 31.33 14.45
C ASN A 500 -10.92 31.32 14.57
N PRO A 501 -11.62 30.30 14.02
CA PRO A 501 -13.07 30.18 14.13
C PRO A 501 -13.47 29.40 15.41
N ILE A 502 -13.24 29.99 16.58
CA ILE A 502 -13.78 29.45 17.85
C ILE A 502 -15.31 29.55 17.79
N ARG A 503 -16.00 28.41 17.82
CA ARG A 503 -17.48 28.32 17.75
C ARG A 503 -18.02 27.49 18.92
N ALA A 504 -18.21 28.15 20.05
CA ALA A 504 -18.82 27.57 21.26
C ALA A 504 -20.22 26.97 20.98
N THR A 505 -20.97 27.51 20.01
CA THR A 505 -22.26 26.97 19.53
C THR A 505 -22.21 25.55 18.97
N SER A 506 -21.01 24.98 18.76
CA SER A 506 -20.86 23.59 18.34
C SER A 506 -20.79 22.58 19.49
N LEU A 507 -20.66 23.03 20.75
CA LEU A 507 -20.61 22.18 21.95
C LEU A 507 -22.02 21.94 22.50
N ARG A 508 -22.28 20.73 23.00
CA ARG A 508 -23.51 20.31 23.70
C ARG A 508 -24.79 20.66 22.93
N LYS A 509 -24.72 20.70 21.59
CA LYS A 509 -25.85 21.15 20.73
C LYS A 509 -27.01 20.15 20.76
N TRP A 510 -26.69 18.88 21.01
CA TRP A 510 -27.66 17.79 21.16
C TRP A 510 -28.53 17.97 22.41
N GLU A 511 -28.06 18.69 23.44
CA GLU A 511 -28.88 19.02 24.60
C GLU A 511 -29.98 20.05 24.27
N ARG A 512 -29.82 20.82 23.18
CA ARG A 512 -30.72 21.94 22.83
C ARG A 512 -31.60 21.64 21.63
N ASN A 513 -31.59 20.41 21.14
CA ASN A 513 -32.36 19.99 19.97
C ASN A 513 -32.93 18.58 20.21
N GLU A 514 -34.25 18.49 20.29
CA GLU A 514 -34.97 17.25 20.59
C GLU A 514 -34.73 16.16 19.54
N THR A 515 -34.76 16.50 18.24
CA THR A 515 -34.46 15.57 17.15
C THR A 515 -33.07 14.94 17.27
N LEU A 516 -32.07 15.70 17.74
CA LEU A 516 -30.75 15.16 18.03
C LEU A 516 -30.75 14.20 19.22
N ARG A 517 -31.52 14.47 20.28
CA ARG A 517 -31.68 13.54 21.42
C ARG A 517 -32.35 12.24 20.98
N THR A 518 -33.47 12.32 20.26
CA THR A 518 -34.19 11.14 19.75
C THR A 518 -33.29 10.27 18.87
N TYR A 519 -32.48 10.86 18.00
CA TYR A 519 -31.49 10.13 17.21
C TYR A 519 -30.46 9.40 18.09
N LEU A 520 -29.95 10.05 19.14
CA LEU A 520 -28.95 9.48 20.04
C LEU A 520 -29.52 8.35 20.93
N GLN A 521 -30.77 8.48 21.37
CA GLN A 521 -31.51 7.45 22.10
C GLN A 521 -31.81 6.22 21.23
N GLY A 522 -31.94 6.40 19.90
CA GLY A 522 -32.10 5.31 18.94
C GLY A 522 -30.81 4.57 18.55
N LEU A 523 -29.66 4.90 19.15
CA LEU A 523 -28.40 4.20 18.86
C LEU A 523 -28.32 2.82 19.54
N PRO A 524 -27.61 1.83 18.97
CA PRO A 524 -27.54 0.48 19.54
C PRO A 524 -26.98 0.48 20.97
N PRO A 525 -27.57 -0.26 21.93
CA PRO A 525 -27.09 -0.30 23.33
C PRO A 525 -25.60 -0.70 23.46
N ALA A 526 -25.14 -1.66 22.65
CA ALA A 526 -23.73 -2.06 22.63
C ALA A 526 -22.79 -0.92 22.19
N PHE A 527 -23.22 -0.07 21.26
CA PHE A 527 -22.49 1.13 20.85
C PHE A 527 -22.53 2.20 21.95
N LEU A 528 -23.67 2.39 22.61
CA LEU A 528 -23.79 3.32 23.74
C LEU A 528 -22.90 2.92 24.93
N ALA A 529 -22.74 1.62 25.21
CA ALA A 529 -21.76 1.13 26.20
C ALA A 529 -20.32 1.51 25.84
N ARG A 530 -19.94 1.42 24.56
CA ARG A 530 -18.61 1.83 24.04
C ARG A 530 -18.41 3.35 24.13
N VAL A 531 -19.46 4.13 23.87
CA VAL A 531 -19.48 5.58 24.13
C VAL A 531 -19.31 5.86 25.63
N GLY A 532 -19.96 5.11 26.51
CA GLY A 532 -19.81 5.20 27.96
C GLY A 532 -18.38 4.96 28.45
N MET A 533 -17.68 3.96 27.87
CA MET A 533 -16.25 3.75 28.14
C MET A 533 -15.40 4.97 27.77
N PHE A 534 -15.58 5.49 26.56
CA PHE A 534 -14.87 6.69 26.08
C PHE A 534 -15.18 7.93 26.94
N CYS A 535 -16.44 8.09 27.37
CA CYS A 535 -16.85 9.21 28.21
C CYS A 535 -16.21 9.15 29.59
N ARG A 536 -16.21 7.98 30.26
CA ARG A 536 -15.48 7.78 31.52
C ARG A 536 -13.98 8.02 31.37
N GLU A 537 -13.38 7.55 30.27
CA GLU A 537 -11.95 7.68 30.00
C GLU A 537 -11.49 9.13 29.82
N PHE A 538 -12.28 9.96 29.14
CA PHE A 538 -11.94 11.35 28.81
C PHE A 538 -12.69 12.42 29.63
N GLY A 539 -13.41 12.01 30.67
CA GLY A 539 -14.11 12.92 31.59
C GLY A 539 -15.28 13.65 30.95
N TYR A 540 -16.08 12.96 30.14
CA TYR A 540 -17.36 13.46 29.61
C TYR A 540 -18.53 12.88 30.42
N GLU A 541 -19.52 13.71 30.71
CA GLU A 541 -20.79 13.30 31.33
C GLU A 541 -21.74 12.74 30.27
N LEU A 542 -22.47 11.67 30.59
CA LEU A 542 -23.57 11.16 29.78
C LEU A 542 -24.92 11.43 30.47
N PRO A 543 -26.00 11.66 29.69
CA PRO A 543 -27.36 11.72 30.23
C PRO A 543 -27.74 10.46 31.02
N ALA A 544 -28.51 10.62 32.10
CA ALA A 544 -28.91 9.53 32.98
C ALA A 544 -29.74 8.46 32.25
N ASP A 545 -30.55 8.85 31.27
CA ASP A 545 -31.35 7.98 30.40
C ASP A 545 -30.52 7.09 29.47
N VAL A 546 -29.22 7.37 29.30
CA VAL A 546 -28.28 6.55 28.51
C VAL A 546 -27.42 5.62 29.38
N ASN A 547 -27.27 5.91 30.67
CA ASN A 547 -26.42 5.12 31.58
C ASN A 547 -27.11 3.87 32.16
N ALA A 548 -28.43 3.73 32.03
CA ALA A 548 -29.25 2.73 32.73
C ALA A 548 -29.09 1.26 32.25
N GLY A 549 -28.02 0.92 31.52
CA GLY A 549 -27.80 -0.41 30.93
C GLY A 549 -26.76 -1.29 31.63
N ASN A 550 -26.31 -0.92 32.84
CA ASN A 550 -25.06 -1.49 33.39
C ASN A 550 -25.04 -1.76 34.90
N ASP A 551 -26.18 -1.64 35.60
CA ASP A 551 -26.37 -2.06 37.00
C ASP A 551 -27.47 -3.14 37.06
N ASP A 552 -27.16 -4.33 36.56
CA ASP A 552 -27.90 -5.55 36.93
C ASP A 552 -26.92 -6.73 37.09
N SER A 553 -26.24 -6.70 38.23
CA SER A 553 -25.54 -7.85 38.80
C SER A 553 -26.01 -8.02 40.24
N GLY A 554 -27.26 -8.45 40.40
CA GLY A 554 -27.88 -8.83 41.66
C GLY A 554 -28.05 -10.36 41.76
N GLU A 555 -27.65 -10.89 42.91
CA GLU A 555 -27.72 -12.30 43.38
C GLU A 555 -26.78 -13.32 42.69
#